data_AF-A0A177C202-F1
#
_entry.id   AF-A0A177C202-F1
#
_cell.length_a   1.000
_cell.length_b   1.000
_cell.length_c   1.000
_cell.angle_alpha   90.00
_cell.angle_beta   90.00
_cell.angle_gamma   90.00
#
_symmetry.space_group_name_H-M   'P 1'
#
loop_
_entity.id
_entity.type
_entity.pdbx_description
1 polymer ?
#
loop_
_entity_poly.entity_id
_entity_poly.type
_entity_poly.pdbx_seq_one_letter_code
_entity_poly.pdbx_strand_id
1 'polypeptide(L)'
;MSSSAFLRTILHLVAFLNLFQCALGHFDVFRIDLSTYDPQWNRRHARDIPSNVTVTGEPFNGNFAEVLAAAGLYKDSFWIVLPHNWHCSQVLDARLVNDKKDVSGRNVGVRCRGDGCISDHSTDNIDLIEMHWSNTPLYHWTLYKDRLDDDKHQIMWGVDGEKYGACEKIGTPTHWTQCYDRPPFMGNTKTFFVHPKFKCWDAYDWTQINAAP
;
A
#
# COMPACT_ATOMS: atom_id res chain seq x y z
N MET A 1 -38.79 42.40 -17.88
CA MET A 1 -38.33 41.03 -17.53
C MET A 1 -37.03 41.18 -16.74
N SER A 2 -37.03 40.74 -15.47
CA SER A 2 -35.99 41.09 -14.49
C SER A 2 -34.70 40.29 -14.69
N SER A 3 -33.61 41.00 -14.99
CA SER A 3 -32.25 40.47 -15.20
C SER A 3 -31.64 39.78 -13.95
N SER A 4 -32.24 39.96 -12.76
CA SER A 4 -31.66 39.45 -11.51
C SER A 4 -31.91 37.96 -11.25
N ALA A 5 -32.92 37.36 -11.89
CA ALA A 5 -33.22 35.94 -11.70
C ALA A 5 -32.24 35.04 -12.47
N PHE A 6 -31.78 35.48 -13.65
CA PHE A 6 -30.88 34.71 -14.51
C PHE A 6 -29.46 34.62 -13.93
N LEU A 7 -28.97 35.71 -13.32
CA LEU A 7 -27.67 35.76 -12.65
C LEU A 7 -27.59 34.87 -11.39
N ARG A 8 -28.69 34.73 -10.63
CA ARG A 8 -28.71 33.87 -9.44
C ARG A 8 -28.66 32.38 -9.79
N THR A 9 -29.30 31.96 -10.88
CA THR A 9 -29.26 30.57 -11.36
C THR A 9 -27.89 30.19 -11.89
N ILE A 10 -27.20 31.10 -12.58
CA ILE A 10 -25.82 30.86 -13.08
C ILE A 10 -24.83 30.78 -11.92
N LEU A 11 -24.95 31.63 -10.89
CA LEU A 11 -24.06 31.55 -9.72
C LEU A 11 -24.20 30.23 -8.94
N HIS A 12 -25.41 29.66 -8.88
CA HIS A 12 -25.63 28.35 -8.24
C HIS A 12 -25.05 27.21 -9.09
N LEU A 13 -25.14 27.29 -10.43
CA LEU A 13 -24.52 26.28 -11.30
C LEU A 13 -22.99 26.31 -11.24
N VAL A 14 -22.37 27.50 -11.16
CA VAL A 14 -20.90 27.63 -11.08
C VAL A 14 -20.35 27.22 -9.70
N ALA A 15 -21.13 27.40 -8.62
CA ALA A 15 -20.79 26.86 -7.31
C ALA A 15 -20.92 25.32 -7.26
N PHE A 16 -21.91 24.75 -7.94
CA PHE A 16 -22.06 23.29 -8.05
C PHE A 16 -21.00 22.64 -8.95
N LEU A 17 -20.55 23.32 -10.00
CA LEU A 17 -19.50 22.81 -10.89
C LEU A 17 -18.08 22.88 -10.28
N ASN A 18 -17.82 23.80 -9.34
CA ASN A 18 -16.52 23.89 -8.65
C ASN A 18 -16.36 22.94 -7.45
N LEU A 19 -17.40 22.19 -7.07
CA LEU A 19 -17.32 21.19 -5.99
C LEU A 19 -16.98 19.78 -6.47
N PHE A 20 -16.92 19.54 -7.79
CA PHE A 20 -16.73 18.21 -8.38
C PHE A 20 -15.36 17.98 -9.06
N GLN A 21 -14.38 18.83 -8.76
CA GLN A 21 -12.97 18.59 -9.11
C GLN A 21 -12.11 18.69 -7.84
N CYS A 22 -12.49 17.98 -6.79
CA CYS A 22 -11.46 17.42 -5.91
C CYS A 22 -10.64 16.49 -6.80
N ALA A 23 -9.42 16.89 -7.15
CA ALA A 23 -8.46 16.01 -7.80
C ALA A 23 -8.30 14.80 -6.88
N LEU A 24 -8.96 13.70 -7.22
CA LEU A 24 -8.82 12.46 -6.48
C LEU A 24 -7.34 12.06 -6.61
N GLY A 25 -6.68 11.92 -5.46
CA GLY A 25 -5.37 11.31 -5.41
C GLY A 25 -5.52 9.84 -5.82
N HIS A 26 -4.68 9.39 -6.75
CA HIS A 26 -4.62 7.99 -7.14
C HIS A 26 -3.37 7.35 -6.55
N PHE A 27 -3.55 6.22 -5.89
CA PHE A 27 -2.45 5.43 -5.35
C PHE A 27 -2.73 3.95 -5.52
N ASP A 28 -1.68 3.17 -5.66
CA ASP A 28 -1.79 1.73 -5.78
C ASP A 28 -1.24 1.09 -4.48
N VAL A 29 -1.90 0.03 -4.01
CA VAL A 29 -1.49 -0.75 -2.82
C VAL A 29 -0.88 -2.07 -3.28
N PHE A 30 0.31 -2.35 -2.77
CA PHE A 30 1.09 -3.52 -3.15
C PHE A 30 1.46 -4.35 -1.94
N ARG A 31 1.62 -5.64 -2.17
CA ARG A 31 2.38 -6.53 -1.31
C ARG A 31 3.74 -6.77 -1.95
N ILE A 32 4.81 -6.72 -1.17
CA ILE A 32 6.17 -6.97 -1.63
C ILE A 32 6.72 -8.17 -0.91
N ASP A 33 7.28 -9.12 -1.66
CA ASP A 33 8.12 -10.16 -1.11
C ASP A 33 9.61 -9.78 -1.26
N LEU A 34 10.32 -9.76 -0.14
CA LEU A 34 11.77 -9.60 -0.16
C LEU A 34 12.41 -10.97 -0.38
N SER A 35 13.19 -11.10 -1.46
CA SER A 35 14.05 -12.25 -1.67
C SER A 35 15.50 -11.80 -1.84
N THR A 36 16.38 -12.25 -0.96
CA THR A 36 17.82 -12.13 -1.21
C THR A 36 18.24 -13.28 -2.11
N TYR A 37 18.40 -13.04 -3.40
CA TYR A 37 19.10 -13.98 -4.27
C TYR A 37 20.61 -13.82 -4.05
N ASP A 38 21.17 -14.51 -3.06
CA ASP A 38 22.62 -14.67 -2.92
C ASP A 38 23.04 -16.13 -3.16
N PRO A 39 23.54 -16.47 -4.37
CA PRO A 39 24.00 -17.82 -4.70
C PRO A 39 25.29 -18.25 -3.96
N GLN A 40 25.94 -17.35 -3.22
CA GLN A 40 27.15 -17.62 -2.42
C GLN A 40 26.91 -17.61 -0.90
N TRP A 41 25.92 -16.89 -0.39
CA TRP A 41 25.62 -16.80 1.05
C TRP A 41 25.18 -18.13 1.65
N ASN A 42 24.31 -18.88 0.96
CA ASN A 42 23.83 -20.21 1.37
C ASN A 42 24.94 -21.25 1.59
N ARG A 43 26.17 -21.02 1.09
CA ARG A 43 27.28 -21.95 1.23
C ARG A 43 28.26 -21.63 2.35
N ARG A 44 28.28 -20.41 2.89
CA ARG A 44 29.36 -19.97 3.80
C ARG A 44 28.94 -19.60 5.21
N HIS A 45 27.70 -19.14 5.45
CA HIS A 45 27.39 -18.46 6.73
C HIS A 45 26.16 -18.98 7.48
N ALA A 46 25.61 -20.15 7.13
CA ALA A 46 24.54 -20.79 7.91
C ALA A 46 24.96 -21.24 9.33
N ARG A 47 26.23 -21.06 9.72
CA ARG A 47 26.77 -21.45 11.03
C ARG A 47 27.16 -20.30 11.95
N ASP A 48 27.18 -19.05 11.47
CA ASP A 48 27.75 -17.92 12.22
C ASP A 48 26.72 -16.86 12.62
N ILE A 49 25.43 -17.19 12.63
CA ILE A 49 24.42 -16.28 13.19
C ILE A 49 24.38 -16.51 14.71
N PRO A 50 24.74 -15.51 15.53
CA PRO A 50 24.58 -15.60 16.97
C PRO A 50 23.10 -15.87 17.28
N SER A 51 22.80 -16.94 18.03
CA SER A 51 21.44 -17.39 18.37
C SER A 51 20.62 -16.41 19.23
N ASN A 52 21.12 -15.19 19.40
CA ASN A 52 20.63 -14.13 20.26
C ASN A 52 20.23 -12.86 19.49
N VAL A 53 20.22 -12.86 18.14
CA VAL A 53 19.54 -11.81 17.37
C VAL A 53 18.05 -12.15 17.27
N THR A 54 17.34 -11.93 18.36
CA THR A 54 15.89 -11.74 18.32
C THR A 54 15.63 -10.40 17.66
N VAL A 55 15.17 -10.41 16.41
CA VAL A 55 14.33 -9.31 15.91
C VAL A 55 13.09 -9.36 16.78
N THR A 56 13.09 -8.56 17.85
CA THR A 56 11.93 -8.38 18.72
C THR A 56 10.74 -8.05 17.81
N GLY A 57 9.58 -8.68 18.04
CA GLY A 57 8.33 -8.46 17.30
C GLY A 57 7.75 -7.05 17.45
N GLU A 58 8.61 -6.04 17.46
CA GLU A 58 8.31 -4.63 17.39
C GLU A 58 8.07 -4.25 15.92
N PRO A 59 7.02 -3.46 15.63
CA PRO A 59 6.72 -3.03 14.27
C PRO A 59 7.84 -2.12 13.74
N PHE A 60 8.50 -2.54 12.66
CA PHE A 60 9.40 -1.66 11.93
C PHE A 60 8.59 -0.58 11.19
N ASN A 61 8.86 0.68 11.52
CA ASN A 61 8.56 1.86 10.73
C ASN A 61 9.91 2.44 10.29
N GLY A 62 10.35 2.14 9.07
CA GLY A 62 11.66 2.56 8.57
C GLY A 62 11.68 2.59 7.05
N ASN A 63 12.69 3.25 6.48
CA ASN A 63 12.89 3.22 5.05
C ASN A 63 13.59 1.92 4.61
N PHE A 64 13.55 1.64 3.32
CA PHE A 64 14.09 0.40 2.76
C PHE A 64 15.58 0.19 3.08
N ALA A 65 16.37 1.27 3.11
CA ALA A 65 17.81 1.20 3.40
C ALA A 65 18.07 0.68 4.83
N GLU A 66 17.21 1.01 5.79
CA GLU A 66 17.29 0.53 7.17
C GLU A 66 16.93 -0.96 7.28
N VAL A 67 15.90 -1.42 6.56
CA VAL A 67 15.55 -2.85 6.48
C VAL A 67 16.67 -3.63 5.80
N LEU A 68 17.22 -3.13 4.70
CA LEU A 68 18.34 -3.78 4.02
C LEU A 68 19.63 -3.85 4.86
N ALA A 69 19.83 -2.91 5.78
CA ALA A 69 20.97 -2.84 6.69
C ALA A 69 20.79 -3.71 7.95
N ALA A 70 19.56 -3.85 8.43
CA ALA A 70 19.22 -4.69 9.59
C ALA A 70 19.06 -6.19 9.22
N ALA A 71 18.81 -6.49 7.96
CA ALA A 71 18.35 -7.80 7.53
C ALA A 71 19.44 -8.73 6.99
N GLY A 72 19.78 -9.75 7.78
CA GLY A 72 20.13 -11.08 7.27
C GLY A 72 18.88 -11.92 6.99
N LEU A 73 17.80 -11.33 6.45
CA LEU A 73 16.45 -11.89 6.57
C LEU A 73 16.04 -12.86 5.46
N TYR A 74 15.45 -13.94 5.94
CA TYR A 74 14.54 -14.87 5.28
C TYR A 74 13.30 -14.14 4.71
N LYS A 75 12.46 -14.87 3.95
CA LYS A 75 11.20 -14.41 3.33
C LYS A 75 10.33 -13.61 4.30
N ASP A 76 10.38 -12.28 4.20
CA ASP A 76 9.40 -11.37 4.78
C ASP A 76 8.64 -10.66 3.67
N SER A 77 7.36 -10.38 3.93
CA SER A 77 6.47 -9.69 3.01
C SER A 77 5.90 -8.43 3.66
N PHE A 78 5.89 -7.32 2.92
CA PHE A 78 5.47 -6.01 3.40
C PHE A 78 4.36 -5.43 2.52
N TRP A 79 3.63 -4.47 3.06
CA TRP A 79 2.71 -3.64 2.30
C TRP A 79 3.34 -2.28 2.03
N ILE A 80 3.08 -1.75 0.83
CA ILE A 80 3.49 -0.41 0.46
C ILE A 80 2.38 0.30 -0.33
N VAL A 81 2.50 1.63 -0.37
CA VAL A 81 1.68 2.50 -1.22
C VAL A 81 2.60 3.25 -2.18
N LEU A 82 2.26 3.25 -3.46
CA LEU A 82 2.99 3.97 -4.51
C LEU A 82 2.04 4.85 -5.34
N PRO A 83 2.54 5.84 -6.08
CA PRO A 83 1.73 6.54 -7.06
C PRO A 83 1.14 5.58 -8.10
N HIS A 84 0.02 6.00 -8.68
CA HIS A 84 -0.41 5.43 -9.94
C HIS A 84 0.68 5.64 -11.02
N ASN A 85 0.97 4.61 -11.83
CA ASN A 85 2.11 4.54 -12.76
C ASN A 85 3.50 4.48 -12.11
N TRP A 86 3.61 3.71 -11.02
CA TRP A 86 4.87 3.51 -10.31
C TRP A 86 6.00 2.88 -11.17
N HIS A 87 7.23 3.05 -10.69
CA HIS A 87 8.45 2.45 -11.23
C HIS A 87 9.30 1.82 -10.12
N CYS A 88 10.19 0.88 -10.48
CA CYS A 88 10.99 0.14 -9.51
C CYS A 88 11.88 1.02 -8.61
N SER A 89 12.31 2.21 -9.05
CA SER A 89 13.07 3.12 -8.19
C SER A 89 12.26 3.57 -6.97
N GLN A 90 10.94 3.74 -7.12
CA GLN A 90 10.07 4.21 -6.03
C GLN A 90 9.79 3.12 -5.00
N VAL A 91 9.95 1.84 -5.36
CA VAL A 91 9.84 0.73 -4.42
C VAL A 91 10.90 0.80 -3.32
N LEU A 92 12.11 1.26 -3.68
CA LEU A 92 13.23 1.40 -2.76
C LEU A 92 13.06 2.58 -1.79
N ASP A 93 12.22 3.56 -2.15
CA ASP A 93 11.93 4.72 -1.31
C ASP A 93 10.62 4.57 -0.54
N ALA A 94 9.89 3.48 -0.77
CA ALA A 94 8.58 3.26 -0.17
C ALA A 94 8.68 2.95 1.34
N ARG A 95 7.72 3.48 2.10
CA ARG A 95 7.51 3.11 3.49
C ARG A 95 7.00 1.67 3.55
N LEU A 96 7.73 0.80 4.23
CA LEU A 96 7.33 -0.59 4.46
C LEU A 96 6.40 -0.68 5.67
N VAL A 97 5.26 -1.35 5.51
CA VAL A 97 4.30 -1.59 6.58
C VAL A 97 4.01 -3.08 6.73
N ASN A 98 4.03 -3.56 7.98
CA ASN A 98 3.89 -4.98 8.29
C ASN A 98 2.43 -5.45 8.30
N ASP A 99 2.24 -6.76 8.06
CA ASP A 99 1.00 -7.43 8.42
C ASP A 99 0.76 -7.37 9.94
N LYS A 100 -0.47 -7.09 10.36
CA LYS A 100 -0.90 -7.13 11.76
C LYS A 100 -2.24 -7.83 11.91
N LYS A 101 -2.43 -8.48 13.06
CA LYS A 101 -3.73 -9.05 13.44
C LYS A 101 -4.76 -7.99 13.82
N ASP A 102 -4.28 -6.83 14.26
CA ASP A 102 -5.07 -5.70 14.70
C ASP A 102 -4.34 -4.40 14.32
N VAL A 103 -5.05 -3.51 13.63
CA VAL A 103 -4.57 -2.20 13.20
C VAL A 103 -5.45 -1.06 13.76
N SER A 104 -6.32 -1.38 14.72
CA SER A 104 -7.13 -0.41 15.43
C SER A 104 -6.30 0.43 16.41
N GLY A 105 -6.89 1.52 16.89
CA GLY A 105 -6.24 2.42 17.85
C GLY A 105 -5.04 3.12 17.22
N ARG A 106 -3.83 2.86 17.73
CA ARG A 106 -2.57 3.48 17.27
C ARG A 106 -1.69 2.54 16.43
N ASN A 107 -2.20 1.36 16.09
CA ASN A 107 -1.40 0.31 15.47
C ASN A 107 -1.27 0.51 13.96
N VAL A 108 -0.21 1.19 13.51
CA VAL A 108 0.17 1.22 12.09
C VAL A 108 0.47 -0.19 11.59
N GLY A 109 -0.09 -0.55 10.44
CA GLY A 109 -0.06 -1.90 9.90
C GLY A 109 -1.10 -2.11 8.82
N VAL A 110 -1.09 -3.31 8.24
CA VAL A 110 -2.18 -3.80 7.41
C VAL A 110 -2.70 -5.10 8.01
N ARG A 111 -4.00 -5.18 8.28
CA ARG A 111 -4.68 -6.44 8.56
C ARG A 111 -5.32 -6.94 7.29
N CYS A 112 -4.87 -8.09 6.81
CA CYS A 112 -5.46 -8.76 5.66
C CYS A 112 -6.07 -10.10 6.08
N ARG A 113 -7.27 -10.40 5.57
CA ARG A 113 -7.97 -11.68 5.79
C ARG A 113 -8.43 -12.28 4.46
N GLY A 114 -8.29 -13.60 4.35
CA GLY A 114 -8.62 -14.39 3.16
C GLY A 114 -7.36 -14.87 2.45
N ASP A 115 -7.51 -15.85 1.55
CA ASP A 115 -6.36 -16.46 0.87
C ASP A 115 -5.65 -15.47 -0.06
N GLY A 116 -6.32 -14.42 -0.53
CA GLY A 116 -5.76 -13.41 -1.42
C GLY A 116 -4.69 -12.52 -0.77
N CYS A 117 -4.51 -12.63 0.55
CA CYS A 117 -3.47 -11.90 1.29
C CYS A 117 -2.07 -12.39 0.96
N ILE A 118 -1.92 -13.62 0.49
CA ILE A 118 -0.63 -14.14 0.02
C ILE A 118 -0.25 -13.44 -1.28
N SER A 119 1.03 -13.11 -1.45
CA SER A 119 1.54 -12.24 -2.51
C SER A 119 1.16 -12.70 -3.91
N ASP A 120 1.26 -13.99 -4.21
CA ASP A 120 0.92 -14.62 -5.49
C ASP A 120 -0.54 -15.09 -5.60
N HIS A 121 -1.39 -14.78 -4.62
CA HIS A 121 -2.81 -15.14 -4.66
C HIS A 121 -3.68 -14.02 -5.23
N SER A 122 -4.81 -14.41 -5.84
CA SER A 122 -5.76 -13.45 -6.41
C SER A 122 -6.37 -12.55 -5.33
N THR A 123 -6.43 -11.25 -5.64
CA THR A 123 -7.12 -10.23 -4.84
C THR A 123 -8.61 -10.55 -4.63
N ASP A 124 -9.22 -11.35 -5.51
CA ASP A 124 -10.62 -11.81 -5.34
C ASP A 124 -10.83 -12.67 -4.09
N ASN A 125 -9.75 -13.25 -3.56
CA ASN A 125 -9.77 -14.07 -2.35
C ASN A 125 -9.43 -13.27 -1.09
N ILE A 126 -9.34 -11.93 -1.17
CA ILE A 126 -9.26 -11.06 0.01
C ILE A 126 -10.69 -10.79 0.48
N ASP A 127 -11.02 -11.24 1.69
CA ASP A 127 -12.31 -11.00 2.33
C ASP A 127 -12.37 -9.60 2.96
N LEU A 128 -11.23 -9.17 3.53
CA LEU A 128 -11.07 -7.86 4.15
C LEU A 128 -9.62 -7.43 4.11
N ILE A 129 -9.39 -6.15 3.86
CA ILE A 129 -8.13 -5.48 4.12
C ILE A 129 -8.40 -4.19 4.90
N GLU A 130 -7.73 -4.03 6.03
CA GLU A 130 -7.80 -2.88 6.91
C GLU A 130 -6.39 -2.30 6.99
N MET A 131 -6.23 -1.06 6.58
CA MET A 131 -4.94 -0.42 6.38
C MET A 131 -4.86 0.80 7.28
N HIS A 132 -3.84 0.87 8.12
CA HIS A 132 -3.57 2.01 8.99
C HIS A 132 -2.14 2.48 8.75
N TRP A 133 -2.01 3.64 8.12
CA TRP A 133 -0.72 4.23 7.74
C TRP A 133 -0.21 5.27 8.73
N SER A 134 -1.10 6.09 9.30
CA SER A 134 -0.73 7.04 10.34
C SER A 134 -1.93 7.48 11.19
N ASN A 135 -1.63 8.01 12.38
CA ASN A 135 -2.62 8.62 13.27
C ASN A 135 -2.76 10.13 13.05
N THR A 136 -1.74 10.78 12.48
CA THR A 136 -1.69 12.25 12.34
C THR A 136 -0.97 12.66 11.04
N PRO A 137 -1.70 12.95 9.95
CA PRO A 137 -3.15 12.80 9.77
C PRO A 137 -3.59 11.34 9.87
N LEU A 138 -4.87 11.11 10.19
CA LEU A 138 -5.42 9.76 10.27
C LEU A 138 -5.60 9.18 8.86
N TYR A 139 -4.83 8.16 8.54
CA TYR A 139 -4.95 7.39 7.30
C TYR A 139 -5.29 5.96 7.66
N HIS A 140 -6.59 5.70 7.81
CA HIS A 140 -7.12 4.40 8.17
C HIS A 140 -8.33 4.06 7.30
N TRP A 141 -8.24 2.98 6.52
CA TRP A 141 -9.32 2.53 5.66
C TRP A 141 -9.54 1.04 5.74
N THR A 142 -10.80 0.62 5.63
CA THR A 142 -11.19 -0.78 5.48
C THR A 142 -11.89 -1.00 4.14
N LEU A 143 -11.45 -2.01 3.40
CA LEU A 143 -12.10 -2.52 2.22
C LEU A 143 -12.68 -3.89 2.53
N TYR A 144 -13.92 -4.11 2.15
CA TYR A 144 -14.63 -5.38 2.32
C TYR A 144 -14.92 -5.97 0.95
N LYS A 145 -14.79 -7.29 0.81
CA LYS A 145 -15.05 -8.02 -0.44
C LYS A 145 -16.45 -7.78 -1.01
N ASP A 146 -17.43 -7.63 -0.13
CA ASP A 146 -18.85 -7.57 -0.42
C ASP A 146 -19.43 -6.14 -0.38
N ARG A 147 -18.61 -5.13 -0.09
CA ARG A 147 -19.05 -3.72 -0.06
C ARG A 147 -18.49 -2.98 -1.26
N LEU A 148 -19.28 -3.00 -2.32
CA LEU A 148 -18.93 -2.40 -3.60
C LEU A 148 -19.77 -1.16 -3.88
N ASP A 149 -19.23 -0.22 -4.65
CA ASP A 149 -20.03 0.84 -5.26
C ASP A 149 -20.75 0.37 -6.53
N ASP A 150 -21.48 1.27 -7.18
CA ASP A 150 -22.31 0.97 -8.37
C ASP A 150 -21.48 0.42 -9.55
N ASP A 151 -20.20 0.80 -9.63
CA ASP A 151 -19.25 0.36 -10.65
C ASP A 151 -18.46 -0.90 -10.23
N LYS A 152 -18.84 -1.51 -9.10
CA LYS A 152 -18.23 -2.72 -8.52
C LYS A 152 -16.82 -2.51 -7.96
N HIS A 153 -16.45 -1.29 -7.62
CA HIS A 153 -15.20 -1.01 -6.92
C HIS A 153 -15.37 -1.21 -5.42
N GLN A 154 -14.35 -1.69 -4.72
CA GLN A 154 -14.39 -1.84 -3.27
C GLN A 154 -14.37 -0.49 -2.59
N ILE A 155 -15.36 -0.24 -1.73
CA ILE A 155 -15.47 1.04 -1.02
C ILE A 155 -14.39 1.12 0.06
N MET A 156 -13.70 2.27 0.13
CA MET A 156 -12.79 2.61 1.21
C MET A 156 -13.55 3.25 2.36
N TRP A 157 -13.79 2.48 3.42
CA TRP A 157 -14.47 2.95 4.63
C TRP A 157 -13.48 3.51 5.65
N GLY A 158 -13.70 4.73 6.10
CA GLY A 158 -12.99 5.30 7.25
C GLY A 158 -13.43 4.68 8.58
N VAL A 159 -12.68 4.94 9.65
CA VAL A 159 -13.05 4.50 11.02
C VAL A 159 -14.30 5.20 11.56
N ASP A 160 -14.66 6.33 10.97
CA ASP A 160 -15.87 7.10 11.23
C ASP A 160 -17.11 6.53 10.53
N GLY A 161 -16.94 5.53 9.65
CA GLY A 161 -18.01 4.95 8.86
C GLY A 161 -18.35 5.73 7.59
N GLU A 162 -17.55 6.74 7.23
CA GLU A 162 -17.74 7.50 5.99
C GLU A 162 -16.97 6.86 4.81
N LYS A 163 -17.43 7.16 3.58
CA LYS A 163 -16.74 6.76 2.34
C LYS A 163 -15.71 7.82 1.96
N TYR A 164 -14.45 7.42 1.86
CA TYR A 164 -13.35 8.29 1.44
C TYR A 164 -12.96 8.10 -0.03
N GLY A 165 -13.19 6.90 -0.54
CA GLY A 165 -12.76 6.55 -1.89
C GLY A 165 -13.29 5.20 -2.33
N ALA A 166 -12.71 4.67 -3.39
CA ALA A 166 -12.90 3.30 -3.80
C ALA A 166 -11.62 2.74 -4.43
N CYS A 167 -11.57 1.42 -4.53
CA CYS A 167 -10.45 0.72 -5.13
C CYS A 167 -10.92 -0.34 -6.13
N GLU A 168 -10.19 -0.42 -7.23
CA GLU A 168 -10.26 -1.51 -8.19
C GLU A 168 -9.32 -2.64 -7.75
N LYS A 169 -9.82 -3.87 -7.78
CA LYS A 169 -9.00 -5.06 -7.57
C LYS A 169 -8.14 -5.31 -8.81
N ILE A 170 -6.86 -5.58 -8.61
CA ILE A 170 -5.99 -6.08 -9.67
C ILE A 170 -6.19 -7.60 -9.68
N GLY A 171 -7.10 -8.06 -10.54
CA GLY A 171 -7.79 -9.34 -10.44
C GLY A 171 -7.01 -10.61 -10.79
N THR A 172 -5.70 -10.56 -11.06
CA THR A 172 -4.95 -11.76 -11.50
C THR A 172 -3.65 -12.01 -10.72
N PRO A 173 -3.40 -13.26 -10.28
CA PRO A 173 -2.27 -13.63 -9.42
C PRO A 173 -0.87 -13.50 -10.08
N THR A 174 -0.80 -13.31 -11.40
CA THR A 174 0.46 -13.36 -12.16
C THR A 174 1.07 -11.99 -12.45
N HIS A 175 0.44 -10.89 -12.05
CA HIS A 175 1.02 -9.56 -12.24
C HIS A 175 1.96 -9.30 -11.06
N TRP A 176 3.18 -9.82 -11.13
CA TRP A 176 4.26 -9.31 -10.29
C TRP A 176 5.30 -8.62 -11.16
N THR A 177 5.93 -7.62 -10.59
CA THR A 177 7.05 -6.92 -11.22
C THR A 177 8.27 -7.16 -10.37
N GLN A 178 9.35 -7.60 -11.01
CA GLN A 178 10.63 -7.79 -10.34
C GLN A 178 11.42 -6.49 -10.38
N CYS A 179 11.78 -6.00 -9.20
CA CYS A 179 12.61 -4.83 -9.01
C CYS A 179 13.95 -5.24 -8.40
N TYR A 180 14.97 -4.46 -8.70
CA TYR A 180 16.33 -4.68 -8.23
C TYR A 180 16.84 -3.41 -7.56
N ASP A 181 17.62 -3.56 -6.48
CA ASP A 181 18.27 -2.43 -5.82
C ASP A 181 19.43 -1.86 -6.67
N ARG A 182 19.97 -2.67 -7.57
CA ARG A 182 21.05 -2.34 -8.50
C ARG A 182 21.05 -3.30 -9.70
N PRO A 183 21.86 -3.06 -10.74
CA PRO A 183 21.86 -3.93 -11.91
C PRO A 183 22.14 -5.41 -11.56
N PRO A 184 21.40 -6.37 -12.16
CA PRO A 184 21.40 -7.78 -11.75
C PRO A 184 22.74 -8.51 -11.98
N PHE A 185 23.64 -7.93 -12.76
CA PHE A 185 24.98 -8.45 -13.02
C PHE A 185 26.02 -8.02 -11.97
N MET A 186 25.64 -7.17 -11.01
CA MET A 186 26.48 -6.86 -9.86
C MET A 186 26.29 -7.93 -8.77
N GLY A 187 27.38 -8.43 -8.19
CA GLY A 187 27.28 -9.44 -7.12
C GLY A 187 26.47 -8.92 -5.92
N ASN A 188 25.65 -9.79 -5.33
CA ASN A 188 24.74 -9.55 -4.18
C ASN A 188 23.56 -8.60 -4.48
N THR A 189 23.09 -8.49 -5.72
CA THR A 189 21.86 -7.74 -6.04
C THR A 189 20.65 -8.32 -5.31
N LYS A 190 19.87 -7.45 -4.65
CA LYS A 190 18.64 -7.82 -3.97
C LYS A 190 17.48 -7.73 -4.94
N THR A 191 16.57 -8.69 -4.83
CA THR A 191 15.43 -8.84 -5.74
C THR A 191 14.13 -8.70 -4.97
N PHE A 192 13.24 -7.87 -5.50
CA PHE A 192 11.95 -7.57 -4.90
C PHE A 192 10.85 -7.98 -5.87
N PHE A 193 9.91 -8.78 -5.39
CA PHE A 193 8.72 -9.10 -6.16
C PHE A 193 7.59 -8.20 -5.67
N VAL A 194 7.12 -7.32 -6.54
CA VAL A 194 6.06 -6.36 -6.25
C VAL A 194 4.76 -6.91 -6.80
N HIS A 195 3.80 -7.20 -5.92
CA HIS A 195 2.51 -7.79 -6.21
C HIS A 195 1.42 -6.73 -6.02
N PRO A 196 0.93 -6.09 -7.09
CA PRO A 196 -0.16 -5.14 -7.04
C PRO A 196 -1.44 -5.82 -6.57
N LYS A 197 -2.13 -5.22 -5.59
CA LYS A 197 -3.41 -5.74 -5.10
C LYS A 197 -4.56 -4.81 -5.46
N PHE A 198 -4.40 -3.51 -5.21
CA PHE A 198 -5.46 -2.52 -5.42
C PHE A 198 -4.95 -1.29 -6.15
N LYS A 199 -5.80 -0.72 -7.00
CA LYS A 199 -5.68 0.66 -7.47
C LYS A 199 -6.76 1.47 -6.78
N CYS A 200 -6.38 2.47 -6.02
CA CYS A 200 -7.28 3.24 -5.18
C CYS A 200 -7.32 4.70 -5.62
N TRP A 201 -8.48 5.31 -5.45
CA TRP A 201 -8.69 6.75 -5.59
C TRP A 201 -9.40 7.27 -4.35
N ASP A 202 -8.81 8.30 -3.75
CA ASP A 202 -9.24 8.93 -2.51
C ASP A 202 -9.06 10.46 -2.64
N ALA A 203 -9.52 11.22 -1.67
CA ALA A 203 -9.16 12.63 -1.48
C ALA A 203 -7.66 12.85 -1.20
N TYR A 204 -6.91 11.78 -0.90
CA TYR A 204 -5.48 11.83 -0.56
C TYR A 204 -4.61 11.15 -1.61
N ASP A 205 -3.43 11.70 -1.84
CA ASP A 205 -2.41 11.08 -2.69
C ASP A 205 -1.37 10.29 -1.88
N TRP A 206 -0.58 9.48 -2.60
CA TRP A 206 0.45 8.63 -2.01
C TRP A 206 1.55 9.41 -1.25
N THR A 207 1.84 10.67 -1.63
CA THR A 207 2.87 11.47 -0.98
C THR A 207 2.46 11.82 0.43
N GLN A 208 1.18 12.14 0.63
CA GLN A 208 0.62 12.45 1.93
C GLN A 208 0.64 11.22 2.85
N ILE A 209 0.29 10.05 2.31
CA ILE A 209 0.30 8.77 3.03
C ILE A 209 1.73 8.40 3.48
N ASN A 210 2.70 8.48 2.57
CA ASN A 210 4.09 8.07 2.84
C ASN A 210 4.88 9.11 3.64
N ALA A 211 4.51 10.40 3.61
CA ALA A 211 5.14 11.44 4.42
C ALA A 211 4.65 11.47 5.87
N ALA A 212 3.58 10.73 6.17
CA ALA A 212 3.05 10.66 7.53
C ALA A 212 4.05 9.94 8.45
N PRO A 213 4.20 10.40 9.71
CA PRO A 213 5.15 9.81 10.66
C PRO A 213 4.77 8.37 11.08
#